data_AF-A0A3D1CGR5-F1
#
_entry.id   AF-A0A3D1CGR5-F1
#
_cell.length_a   1.000
_cell.length_b   1.000
_cell.length_c   1.000
_cell.angle_alpha   90.00
_cell.angle_beta   90.00
_cell.angle_gamma   90.00
#
_symmetry.space_group_name_H-M   'P 1'
#
loop_
_entity.id
_entity.type
_entity.pdbx_description
1 polymer ?
#
loop_
_entity_poly.entity_id
_entity_poly.type
_entity_poly.pdbx_seq_one_letter_code
_entity_poly.pdbx_strand_id
1 'polypeptide(L)'
;MQIIIYLLVLIAGMGLSIEAGLLGPLGIQVGHLAATLSIFMIGSIILSLILIFFVKTDLNKLFNQPKWLLTGGVLGPLYVVFLTIGTPIVGLGVTMTSVLLGQIAMSLVIDHYGLLGSVKRSIDPYRIMAIVMILSALWLLS
;
A
#
# COMPACT_ATOMS: atom_id res chain seq x y z
N MET A 1 -20.70 -7.60 10.93
CA MET A 1 -19.73 -7.92 9.85
C MET A 1 -18.85 -6.73 9.46
N GLN A 2 -19.38 -5.52 9.21
CA GLN A 2 -18.56 -4.36 8.79
C GLN A 2 -17.48 -3.95 9.80
N ILE A 3 -17.78 -3.96 11.11
CA ILE A 3 -16.82 -3.60 12.17
C ILE A 3 -15.59 -4.52 12.15
N ILE A 4 -15.78 -5.83 11.93
CA ILE A 4 -14.67 -6.79 11.85
C ILE A 4 -13.76 -6.47 10.66
N ILE A 5 -14.34 -6.11 9.51
CA ILE A 5 -13.56 -5.72 8.33
C ILE A 5 -12.75 -4.45 8.62
N TYR A 6 -13.35 -3.46 9.28
CA TYR A 6 -12.60 -2.25 9.68
C TYR A 6 -11.43 -2.56 10.61
N LEU A 7 -11.62 -3.46 11.59
CA LEU A 7 -10.54 -3.90 12.48
C LEU A 7 -9.44 -4.64 11.71
N LEU A 8 -9.79 -5.53 10.79
CA LEU A 8 -8.80 -6.25 9.97
C LEU A 8 -7.99 -5.31 9.08
N VAL A 9 -8.64 -4.33 8.46
CA VAL A 9 -7.95 -3.32 7.63
C VAL A 9 -7.06 -2.42 8.49
N LEU A 10 -7.50 -2.07 9.70
CA LEU A 10 -6.69 -1.32 10.66
C LEU A 10 -5.43 -2.11 11.04
N ILE A 11 -5.57 -3.39 11.37
CA ILE A 11 -4.43 -4.28 11.69
C ILE A 11 -3.49 -4.40 10.48
N ALA A 12 -4.02 -4.51 9.26
CA ALA A 12 -3.20 -4.51 8.05
C ALA A 12 -2.39 -3.21 7.90
N GLY A 13 -3.01 -2.05 8.19
CA GLY A 13 -2.32 -0.75 8.20
C GLY A 13 -1.22 -0.65 9.27
N MET A 14 -1.45 -1.22 10.46
CA MET A 14 -0.40 -1.34 11.48
C MET A 14 0.75 -2.22 11.00
N GLY A 15 0.45 -3.29 10.25
CA GLY A 15 1.44 -4.13 9.57
C GLY A 15 2.35 -3.33 8.63
N LEU A 16 1.79 -2.40 7.83
CA LEU A 16 2.59 -1.53 6.96
C LEU A 16 3.54 -0.61 7.75
N SER A 17 3.14 -0.17 8.95
CA SER A 17 4.02 0.62 9.82
C SER A 17 5.20 -0.21 10.33
N ILE A 18 4.96 -1.45 10.74
CA ILE A 18 6.00 -2.40 11.15
C ILE A 18 6.93 -2.67 9.95
N GLU A 19 6.36 -2.89 8.77
CA GLU A 19 7.10 -3.12 7.53
C GLU A 19 8.11 -1.99 7.27
N ALA A 20 7.69 -0.72 7.27
CA ALA A 20 8.61 0.39 7.05
C ALA A 20 9.68 0.51 8.15
N GLY A 21 9.33 0.24 9.41
CA GLY A 21 10.27 0.25 10.52
C GLY A 21 11.37 -0.81 10.41
N LEU A 22 11.06 -1.96 9.81
CA LEU A 22 12.03 -3.02 9.54
C LEU A 22 12.85 -2.74 8.27
N LEU A 23 12.19 -2.29 7.21
CA LEU A 23 12.77 -2.11 5.88
C LEU A 23 13.66 -0.88 5.74
N GLY A 24 13.41 0.19 6.49
CA GLY A 24 14.29 1.36 6.50
C GLY A 24 15.72 0.98 6.90
N PRO A 25 15.95 0.45 8.12
CA PRO A 25 17.26 0.00 8.58
C PRO A 25 17.84 -1.13 7.73
N LEU A 26 17.02 -2.10 7.31
CA LEU A 26 17.47 -3.19 6.44
C LEU A 26 17.99 -2.66 5.10
N GLY A 27 17.29 -1.69 4.50
CA GLY A 27 17.69 -1.03 3.26
C GLY A 27 19.05 -0.33 3.35
N ILE A 28 19.38 0.24 4.51
CA ILE A 28 20.70 0.85 4.76
C ILE A 28 21.81 -0.24 4.82
N GLN A 29 21.52 -1.39 5.42
CA GLN A 29 22.52 -2.44 5.64
C GLN A 29 22.81 -3.28 4.39
N VAL A 30 21.79 -3.66 3.63
CA VAL A 30 21.93 -4.59 2.49
C VAL A 30 21.59 -3.97 1.13
N GLY A 31 21.18 -2.69 1.12
CA GLY A 31 20.72 -1.98 -0.07
C GLY A 31 19.20 -2.04 -0.24
N HIS A 32 18.60 -0.90 -0.60
CA HIS A 32 17.15 -0.71 -0.73
C HIS A 32 16.46 -1.70 -1.68
N LEU A 33 17.09 -2.00 -2.83
CA LEU A 33 16.55 -2.96 -3.80
C LEU A 33 16.63 -4.40 -3.28
N ALA A 34 17.71 -4.79 -2.60
CA ALA A 34 17.86 -6.13 -2.04
C ALA A 34 16.88 -6.35 -0.87
N ALA A 35 16.72 -5.35 0.00
CA ALA A 35 15.74 -5.37 1.09
C ALA A 35 14.29 -5.45 0.57
N THR A 36 13.99 -4.72 -0.51
CA THR A 36 12.67 -4.80 -1.16
C THR A 36 12.45 -6.17 -1.81
N LEU A 37 13.45 -6.68 -2.55
CA LEU A 37 13.35 -7.99 -3.20
C LEU A 37 13.12 -9.11 -2.17
N SER A 38 13.80 -9.06 -1.02
CA SER A 38 13.70 -10.10 0.00
C SER A 38 12.30 -10.17 0.62
N ILE A 39 11.67 -9.05 0.97
CA ILE A 39 10.31 -9.06 1.52
C ILE A 39 9.29 -9.53 0.49
N PHE A 40 9.41 -9.09 -0.77
CA PHE A 40 8.53 -9.55 -1.84
C PHE A 40 8.70 -11.03 -2.15
N MET A 41 9.93 -11.55 -2.07
CA MET A 41 10.21 -12.96 -2.26
C MET A 41 9.58 -13.81 -1.14
N ILE A 42 9.75 -13.42 0.11
CA ILE A 42 9.12 -14.10 1.26
C ILE A 42 7.60 -14.06 1.13
N GLY A 43 7.02 -12.90 0.85
CA GLY A 43 5.58 -12.74 0.65
C GLY A 43 5.05 -13.60 -0.51
N SER A 44 5.77 -13.62 -1.64
CA SER A 44 5.44 -14.44 -2.81
C SER A 44 5.48 -15.93 -2.50
N ILE A 45 6.48 -16.41 -1.75
CA ILE A 45 6.59 -17.82 -1.36
C ILE A 45 5.41 -18.20 -0.46
N ILE A 46 5.11 -17.40 0.57
CA ILE A 46 4.00 -17.66 1.49
C ILE A 46 2.67 -17.70 0.72
N LEU A 47 2.41 -16.71 -0.14
CA LEU A 47 1.19 -16.67 -0.95
C LEU A 47 1.10 -17.86 -1.93
N SER A 48 2.22 -18.28 -2.52
CA SER A 48 2.26 -19.43 -3.42
C SER A 48 1.94 -20.73 -2.69
N LEU A 49 2.49 -20.93 -1.48
CA LEU A 49 2.17 -22.09 -0.65
C LEU A 49 0.69 -22.11 -0.26
N ILE A 50 0.14 -20.96 0.15
CA ILE A 50 -1.30 -20.85 0.46
C ILE A 50 -2.14 -21.23 -0.75
N LEU A 51 -1.77 -20.74 -1.94
CA LEU A 51 -2.49 -21.04 -3.18
C LEU A 51 -2.46 -22.54 -3.51
N ILE A 52 -1.28 -23.18 -3.43
CA ILE A 52 -1.12 -24.60 -3.76
C ILE A 52 -1.89 -25.51 -2.79
N PHE A 53 -1.84 -25.22 -1.48
CA PHE A 53 -2.36 -26.14 -0.46
C PHE A 53 -3.79 -25.86 -0.01
N PHE A 54 -4.25 -24.60 -0.08
CA PHE A 54 -5.52 -24.18 0.53
C PHE A 54 -6.54 -23.62 -0.45
N VAL A 55 -6.13 -23.20 -1.65
CA VAL A 55 -7.03 -22.51 -2.60
C VAL A 55 -7.11 -23.26 -3.92
N LYS A 56 -8.29 -23.83 -4.23
CA LYS A 56 -8.57 -24.35 -5.58
C LYS A 56 -8.73 -23.19 -6.57
N THR A 57 -7.62 -22.75 -7.15
CA THR A 57 -7.58 -21.61 -8.08
C THR A 57 -7.46 -22.10 -9.51
N ASP A 58 -8.31 -21.60 -10.41
CA ASP A 58 -8.15 -21.77 -11.85
C ASP A 58 -7.21 -20.69 -12.38
N LEU A 59 -5.92 -21.02 -12.50
CA LEU A 59 -4.87 -20.10 -12.94
C LEU A 59 -5.11 -19.62 -14.39
N ASN A 60 -5.86 -20.33 -15.22
CA ASN A 60 -6.17 -19.88 -16.58
C ASN A 60 -6.99 -18.58 -16.58
N LYS A 61 -7.81 -18.36 -15.55
CA LYS A 61 -8.56 -17.10 -15.39
C LYS A 61 -7.65 -15.90 -15.17
N LEU A 62 -6.49 -16.10 -14.53
CA LEU A 62 -5.51 -15.03 -14.31
C LEU A 62 -4.88 -14.60 -15.64
N PHE A 63 -4.47 -15.56 -16.47
CA PHE A 63 -3.85 -15.28 -17.78
C PHE A 63 -4.82 -14.73 -18.82
N ASN A 64 -6.13 -14.96 -18.62
CA ASN A 64 -7.19 -14.40 -19.48
C ASN A 64 -7.58 -12.96 -19.13
N GLN A 65 -7.09 -12.39 -18.03
CA GLN A 65 -7.36 -11.00 -17.67
C GLN A 65 -6.54 -10.01 -18.51
N PRO A 66 -7.02 -8.77 -18.69
CA PRO A 66 -6.24 -7.71 -19.30
C PRO A 66 -4.88 -7.51 -18.62
N LYS A 67 -3.79 -7.57 -19.39
CA LYS A 67 -2.41 -7.48 -18.87
C LYS A 67 -2.12 -6.20 -18.09
N TRP A 68 -2.87 -5.12 -18.35
CA TRP A 68 -2.71 -3.86 -17.60
C TRP A 68 -3.09 -4.01 -16.12
N LEU A 69 -3.93 -4.97 -15.74
CA LEU A 69 -4.21 -5.24 -14.32
C LEU A 69 -2.97 -5.75 -13.58
N LEU A 70 -2.03 -6.38 -14.30
CA LEU A 70 -0.77 -6.86 -13.74
C LEU A 70 0.21 -5.72 -13.45
N THR A 71 0.01 -4.51 -14.00
CA THR A 71 0.89 -3.36 -13.70
C THR A 71 0.75 -2.91 -12.26
N GLY A 72 -0.35 -3.25 -11.58
CA GLY A 72 -0.49 -3.04 -10.13
C GLY A 72 0.61 -3.72 -9.32
N GLY A 73 1.16 -4.85 -9.82
CA GLY A 73 2.27 -5.55 -9.17
C GLY A 73 3.58 -4.77 -9.15
N VAL A 74 3.76 -3.78 -10.01
CA VAL A 74 4.96 -2.92 -10.05
C VAL A 74 4.89 -1.80 -9.00
N LEU A 75 3.69 -1.36 -8.64
CA LEU A 75 3.48 -0.26 -7.68
C LEU A 75 3.94 -0.64 -6.27
N GLY A 76 3.78 -1.91 -5.88
CA GLY A 76 4.19 -2.41 -4.56
C GLY A 76 5.71 -2.28 -4.33
N PRO A 77 6.58 -2.86 -5.17
CA PRO A 77 8.02 -2.70 -5.03
C PRO A 77 8.48 -1.25 -5.07
N LEU A 78 7.90 -0.42 -5.95
CA LEU A 78 8.21 1.01 -5.99
C LEU A 78 7.87 1.69 -4.67
N TYR A 79 6.69 1.42 -4.12
CA TYR A 79 6.27 1.91 -2.80
C TYR A 79 7.26 1.51 -1.70
N VAL A 80 7.67 0.24 -1.64
CA VAL A 80 8.59 -0.25 -0.61
C VAL A 80 9.99 0.34 -0.77
N VAL A 81 10.49 0.53 -2.01
CA VAL A 81 11.77 1.21 -2.23
C VAL A 81 11.72 2.62 -1.65
N PHE A 82 10.68 3.40 -1.96
CA PHE A 82 10.53 4.74 -1.40
C PHE A 82 10.36 4.74 0.12
N LEU A 83 9.67 3.75 0.70
CA LEU A 83 9.63 3.57 2.15
C LEU A 83 11.02 3.34 2.74
N THR A 84 11.82 2.46 2.14
CA THR A 84 13.16 2.14 2.66
C THR A 84 14.10 3.33 2.61
N ILE A 85 13.93 4.23 1.63
CA ILE A 85 14.70 5.46 1.47
C ILE A 85 14.17 6.54 2.40
N GLY A 86 12.85 6.76 2.44
CA GLY A 86 12.23 7.86 3.18
C GLY A 86 12.21 7.65 4.69
N THR A 87 11.91 6.43 5.16
CA THR A 87 11.72 6.14 6.59
C THR A 87 12.92 6.54 7.45
N PRO A 88 14.18 6.23 7.07
CA PRO A 88 15.34 6.65 7.85
C PRO A 88 15.64 8.16 7.79
N ILE A 89 15.16 8.87 6.77
CA ILE A 89 15.46 10.29 6.54
C ILE A 89 14.50 11.18 7.31
N VAL A 90 13.19 10.94 7.18
CA VAL A 90 12.14 11.81 7.76
C VAL A 90 11.44 11.19 8.98
N GLY A 91 11.79 9.95 9.32
CA GLY A 91 11.15 9.21 10.41
C GLY A 91 9.86 8.50 9.98
N LEU A 92 9.46 7.53 10.80
CA LEU A 92 8.36 6.61 10.49
C LEU A 92 6.99 7.31 10.47
N GLY A 93 6.75 8.23 11.40
CA GLY A 93 5.48 8.98 11.49
C GLY A 93 5.24 9.85 10.25
N VAL A 94 6.21 10.68 9.88
CA VAL A 94 6.13 11.53 8.67
C VAL A 94 5.98 10.68 7.40
N THR A 95 6.70 9.57 7.31
CA THR A 95 6.62 8.65 6.16
C THR A 95 5.21 8.06 6.01
N MET A 96 4.66 7.49 7.08
CA MET A 96 3.33 6.86 7.05
C MET A 96 2.20 7.85 6.82
N THR A 97 2.26 9.04 7.43
CA THR A 97 1.25 10.08 7.18
C THR A 97 1.33 10.60 5.74
N SER A 98 2.53 10.72 5.17
CA SER A 98 2.73 11.09 3.75
C SER A 98 2.16 10.04 2.80
N VAL A 99 2.38 8.75 3.10
CA VAL A 99 1.81 7.63 2.36
C VAL A 99 0.28 7.68 2.40
N LEU A 100 -0.30 7.84 3.59
CA LEU A 100 -1.75 7.93 3.76
C LEU A 100 -2.33 9.10 2.97
N LEU A 101 -1.68 10.27 3.01
CA LEU A 101 -2.08 11.43 2.21
C LEU A 101 -2.14 11.10 0.71
N GLY A 102 -1.09 10.49 0.18
CA GLY A 102 -1.03 10.07 -1.23
C GLY A 102 -2.10 9.05 -1.59
N GLN A 103 -2.34 8.05 -0.73
CA GLN A 103 -3.37 7.03 -0.92
C GLN A 103 -4.77 7.65 -0.98
N ILE A 104 -5.09 8.55 -0.03
CA ILE A 104 -6.40 9.20 0.01
C ILE A 104 -6.56 10.16 -1.18
N ALA A 105 -5.55 10.97 -1.50
CA ALA A 105 -5.60 11.89 -2.64
C ALA A 105 -5.84 11.13 -3.96
N MET A 106 -5.08 10.05 -4.21
CA MET A 106 -5.25 9.24 -5.41
C MET A 106 -6.62 8.52 -5.42
N SER A 107 -7.11 8.08 -4.26
CA SER A 107 -8.46 7.48 -4.17
C SER A 107 -9.56 8.44 -4.62
N LEU A 108 -9.41 9.75 -4.34
CA LEU A 108 -10.36 10.76 -4.81
C LEU A 108 -10.31 10.93 -6.32
N VAL A 109 -9.12 10.93 -6.91
CA VAL A 109 -8.95 11.01 -8.36
C VAL A 109 -9.59 9.79 -9.03
N ILE A 110 -9.33 8.58 -8.51
CA ILE A 110 -9.91 7.34 -9.02
C ILE A 110 -11.43 7.38 -8.94
N ASP A 111 -11.99 7.67 -7.75
CA ASP A 111 -13.44 7.75 -7.52
C ASP A 111 -14.10 8.84 -8.38
N HIS A 112 -13.47 10.02 -8.51
CA HIS A 112 -14.04 11.15 -9.24
C HIS A 112 -14.14 10.92 -10.74
N TYR A 113 -13.12 10.30 -11.32
CA TYR A 113 -13.07 10.00 -12.75
C TYR A 113 -13.64 8.62 -13.10
N GLY A 114 -13.98 7.79 -12.11
CA GLY A 114 -14.43 6.41 -12.34
C GLY A 114 -13.33 5.53 -12.94
N LEU A 115 -12.07 5.80 -12.60
CA LEU A 115 -10.93 5.07 -13.14
C LEU A 115 -10.92 3.62 -12.62
N LEU A 116 -10.24 2.72 -13.33
CA LEU A 116 -10.06 1.31 -12.92
C LEU A 116 -11.38 0.54 -12.75
N GLY A 117 -12.46 0.98 -13.41
CA GLY A 117 -13.79 0.37 -13.28
C GLY A 117 -14.50 0.71 -11.97
N SER A 118 -14.03 1.73 -11.23
CA SER A 118 -14.67 2.21 -10.02
C SER A 118 -15.98 2.95 -10.31
N VAL A 119 -16.91 2.91 -9.35
CA VAL A 119 -18.17 3.67 -9.44
C VAL A 119 -17.84 5.15 -9.30
N LYS A 120 -18.15 5.94 -10.33
CA LYS A 120 -17.94 7.38 -10.34
C LYS A 120 -18.69 8.03 -9.17
N ARG A 121 -17.97 8.74 -8.30
CA ARG A 121 -18.49 9.44 -7.13
C ARG A 121 -18.08 10.90 -7.17
N SER A 122 -19.01 11.80 -6.86
CA SER A 122 -18.68 13.21 -6.68
C SER A 122 -17.73 13.39 -5.49
N ILE A 123 -16.85 14.38 -5.58
CA ILE A 123 -16.02 14.77 -4.44
C ILE A 123 -16.94 15.45 -3.43
N ASP A 124 -17.07 14.83 -2.27
CA ASP A 124 -17.82 15.36 -1.13
C ASP A 124 -16.91 16.29 -0.30
N PRO A 125 -17.41 17.45 0.18
CA PRO A 125 -16.72 18.30 1.17
C PRO A 125 -16.05 17.56 2.34
N TYR A 126 -16.64 16.47 2.85
CA TYR A 126 -16.06 15.68 3.94
C TYR A 126 -14.73 15.01 3.55
N ARG A 127 -14.57 14.61 2.28
CA ARG A 127 -13.33 14.01 1.78
C ARG A 127 -12.22 15.04 1.62
N ILE A 128 -12.58 16.27 1.25
CA ILE A 128 -11.64 17.40 1.21
C ILE A 128 -11.19 17.74 2.64
N MET A 129 -12.12 17.79 3.60
CA MET A 129 -11.82 18.00 5.02
C MET A 129 -10.84 16.93 5.54
N ALA A 130 -11.03 15.66 5.18
CA ALA A 130 -10.12 14.58 5.57
C ALA A 130 -8.69 14.81 5.05
N ILE A 131 -8.51 15.23 3.80
CA ILE A 131 -7.20 15.58 3.24
C ILE A 131 -6.57 16.73 4.02
N VAL A 132 -7.33 17.78 4.33
CA VAL A 132 -6.84 18.92 5.12
C VAL A 132 -6.39 18.46 6.50
N MET A 133 -7.14 17.59 7.17
CA MET A 133 -6.75 17.03 8.47
C MET A 133 -5.46 16.20 8.40
N ILE A 134 -5.29 15.39 7.35
CA ILE A 134 -4.05 14.62 7.15
C ILE A 134 -2.87 15.56 6.87
N LEU A 135 -3.06 16.63 6.09
CA LEU A 135 -2.04 17.64 5.87
C LEU A 135 -1.64 18.35 7.17
N SER A 136 -2.61 18.72 8.00
CA SER A 136 -2.34 19.29 9.32
C SER A 136 -1.57 18.31 10.22
N ALA A 137 -1.95 17.03 10.21
CA ALA A 137 -1.22 16.00 10.95
C ALA A 137 0.21 15.83 10.44
N LEU A 138 0.42 15.86 9.11
CA LEU A 138 1.74 15.78 8.51
C LEU A 138 2.62 16.96 8.92
N TRP A 139 2.07 18.18 8.90
CA TRP A 139 2.77 19.40 9.31
C TRP A 139 3.14 19.40 10.80
N LEU A 140 2.30 18.80 11.65
CA LEU A 140 2.61 18.66 13.08
C LEU A 140 3.66 17.58 13.38
N LEU A 141 3.80 16.58 12.50
CA LEU A 141 4.77 15.48 12.65
C LEU A 141 6.15 15.80 12.06
N SER A 142 6.22 16.71 11.09
CA SER A 142 7.45 17.17 10.43
C SER A 142 8.24 18.16 11.28
#